data_AF-A0A955SE87-F1
#
_entry.id   AF-A0A955SE87-F1
#
_cell.length_a   1.000
_cell.length_b   1.000
_cell.length_c   1.000
_cell.angle_alpha   90.00
_cell.angle_beta   90.00
_cell.angle_gamma   90.00
#
_symmetry.space_group_name_H-M   'P 1'
#
loop_
_entity.id
_entity.type
_entity.pdbx_description
1 polymer ?
#
loop_
_entity_poly.entity_id
_entity_poly.type
_entity_poly.pdbx_seq_one_letter_code
_entity_poly.pdbx_strand_id
1 'polypeptide(L)'
;MTTQKNSSSLNSWNEAAPLVAHDISQKSTVASSNLLFFSENLTTLALCFISGLFFYAGIGQFLVAVRRKFHPTHLTFSLACFLFGLSEIATIGTYKAIHASDFTFWLKTEAELSFLWTILFTWFITFYTGISNRWLPLGVSVIYGIFLFLDLVSPTGIWFAKIHPIDPYLLPWGESLFSIDWEVHPWTRYLDIVSLCFPFYLIYALYHRFWVEGHRINSLFVFAILIAAATYFHDSIYRSFGPLDLTSFGFVPLILVMGFDLSRELGTADERYRSFIQNSSEGIYRIDFKKPVPTHLPIEDQVESIMNEAYFFFFFNDREHNGWGTRRRSLGKGLFALQLPACFQSVIGGWGYLLGADFRSHPSR
;
A
#
# COMPACT_ATOMS: atom_id res chain seq x y z
N MET A 1 -67.03 58.99 -26.20
CA MET A 1 -67.66 57.76 -25.67
C MET A 1 -67.34 56.68 -26.69
N THR A 2 -66.49 55.69 -26.45
CA THR A 2 -66.58 54.70 -25.37
C THR A 2 -65.19 54.08 -25.16
N THR A 3 -64.80 53.94 -23.90
CA THR A 3 -63.58 53.28 -23.40
C THR A 3 -63.66 51.76 -23.53
N GLN A 4 -62.59 51.11 -24.01
CA GLN A 4 -62.37 49.69 -23.73
C GLN A 4 -60.91 49.43 -23.33
N LYS A 5 -60.80 48.97 -22.09
CA LYS A 5 -59.62 48.69 -21.27
C LYS A 5 -59.26 47.22 -21.53
N ASN A 6 -58.04 46.93 -21.98
CA ASN A 6 -57.59 45.54 -22.12
C ASN A 6 -56.34 45.29 -21.26
N SER A 7 -56.56 44.43 -20.27
CA SER A 7 -55.61 43.84 -19.34
C SER A 7 -54.94 42.63 -19.98
N SER A 8 -53.64 42.69 -20.26
CA SER A 8 -52.89 41.56 -20.81
C SER A 8 -51.42 41.57 -20.38
N SER A 9 -51.13 41.50 -19.08
CA SER A 9 -49.74 41.49 -18.59
C SER A 9 -49.51 40.66 -17.32
N LEU A 10 -50.10 39.46 -17.20
CA LEU A 10 -49.94 38.67 -15.97
C LEU A 10 -49.98 37.14 -16.17
N ASN A 11 -49.38 36.61 -17.25
CA ASN A 11 -49.30 35.15 -17.47
C ASN A 11 -47.91 34.60 -17.86
N SER A 12 -46.82 35.37 -17.75
CA SER A 12 -45.50 34.92 -18.24
C SER A 12 -44.61 34.17 -17.22
N TRP A 13 -45.14 33.77 -16.04
CA TRP A 13 -44.32 33.13 -14.99
C TRP A 13 -44.63 31.63 -14.75
N ASN A 14 -45.60 31.04 -15.43
CA ASN A 14 -46.00 29.64 -15.23
C ASN A 14 -45.44 28.63 -16.25
N GLU A 15 -44.65 29.07 -17.23
CA GLU A 15 -44.09 28.16 -18.26
C GLU A 15 -42.63 27.72 -18.01
N ALA A 16 -41.96 28.25 -16.99
CA ALA A 16 -40.56 27.91 -16.70
C ALA A 16 -40.36 26.73 -15.72
N ALA A 17 -41.42 26.26 -15.05
CA ALA A 17 -41.34 25.20 -14.05
C ALA A 17 -41.21 23.74 -14.59
N PRO A 18 -41.76 23.35 -15.76
CA PRO A 18 -41.72 21.93 -16.17
C PRO A 18 -40.38 21.49 -16.79
N LEU A 19 -39.52 22.42 -17.22
CA LEU A 19 -38.24 22.09 -17.86
C LEU A 19 -37.17 21.61 -16.85
N VAL A 20 -37.25 22.01 -15.57
CA VAL A 20 -36.29 21.58 -14.54
C VAL A 20 -36.62 20.18 -14.01
N ALA A 21 -37.89 19.79 -13.97
CA ALA A 21 -38.30 18.47 -13.51
C ALA A 21 -37.92 17.35 -14.50
N HIS A 22 -37.87 17.64 -15.81
CA HIS A 22 -37.48 16.67 -16.84
C HIS A 22 -35.96 16.39 -16.84
N ASP A 23 -35.12 17.37 -16.50
CA ASP A 23 -33.65 17.19 -16.44
C ASP A 23 -33.20 16.41 -15.18
N ILE A 24 -33.92 16.55 -14.06
CA ILE A 24 -33.63 15.78 -12.82
C ILE A 24 -34.01 14.30 -12.99
N SER A 25 -35.12 13.99 -13.68
CA SER A 25 -35.52 12.60 -13.96
C SER A 25 -34.58 11.87 -14.91
N GLN A 26 -33.98 12.57 -15.89
CA GLN A 26 -32.96 11.99 -16.78
C GLN A 26 -31.64 11.76 -16.05
N LYS A 27 -31.19 12.70 -15.21
CA LYS A 27 -29.96 12.51 -14.41
C LYS A 27 -30.07 11.37 -13.41
N SER A 28 -31.25 11.13 -12.81
CA SER A 28 -31.43 9.99 -11.89
C SER A 28 -31.51 8.64 -12.61
N THR A 29 -32.02 8.58 -13.85
CA THR A 29 -32.01 7.34 -14.65
C THR A 29 -30.62 7.00 -15.16
N VAL A 30 -29.79 7.99 -15.50
CA VAL A 30 -28.39 7.76 -15.92
C VAL A 30 -27.53 7.26 -14.74
N ALA A 31 -27.75 7.76 -13.53
CA ALA A 31 -27.02 7.31 -12.34
C ALA A 31 -27.39 5.86 -11.94
N SER A 32 -28.67 5.47 -12.04
CA SER A 32 -29.11 4.11 -11.76
C SER A 32 -28.75 3.12 -12.87
N SER A 33 -28.76 3.55 -14.14
CA SER A 33 -28.27 2.72 -15.25
C SER A 33 -26.77 2.47 -15.15
N ASN A 34 -25.97 3.45 -14.72
CA ASN A 34 -24.53 3.28 -14.56
C ASN A 34 -24.16 2.29 -13.44
N LEU A 35 -24.93 2.24 -12.35
CA LEU A 35 -24.74 1.24 -11.28
C LEU A 35 -25.16 -0.16 -11.71
N LEU A 36 -26.22 -0.31 -12.51
CA LEU A 36 -26.59 -1.59 -13.11
C LEU A 36 -25.57 -2.06 -14.16
N PHE A 37 -25.00 -1.15 -14.96
CA PHE A 37 -23.92 -1.44 -15.90
C PHE A 37 -22.64 -1.97 -15.23
N PHE A 38 -22.41 -1.65 -13.94
CA PHE A 38 -21.32 -2.25 -13.16
C PHE A 38 -21.59 -3.72 -12.78
N SER A 39 -22.85 -4.16 -12.77
CA SER A 39 -23.25 -5.50 -12.34
C SER A 39 -23.39 -6.53 -13.46
N GLU A 40 -23.37 -6.11 -14.74
CA GLU A 40 -23.62 -7.01 -15.86
C GLU A 40 -22.38 -7.84 -16.28
N ASN A 41 -21.18 -7.36 -15.95
CA ASN A 41 -19.92 -7.94 -16.40
C ASN A 41 -19.15 -8.58 -15.23
N LEU A 42 -19.20 -9.92 -15.15
CA LEU A 42 -18.52 -10.71 -14.10
C LEU A 42 -17.03 -10.40 -14.04
N THR A 43 -16.40 -10.18 -15.19
CA THR A 43 -14.98 -9.84 -15.30
C THR A 43 -14.68 -8.50 -14.63
N THR A 44 -15.49 -7.47 -14.90
CA THR A 44 -15.33 -6.15 -14.28
C THR A 44 -15.50 -6.22 -12.76
N LEU A 45 -16.49 -6.98 -12.28
CA LEU A 45 -16.71 -7.16 -10.84
C LEU A 45 -15.52 -7.87 -10.18
N ALA A 46 -14.94 -8.86 -10.85
CA ALA A 46 -13.73 -9.53 -10.36
C ALA A 46 -12.54 -8.57 -10.28
N LEU A 47 -12.28 -7.76 -11.30
CA LEU A 47 -11.21 -6.76 -11.27
C LEU A 47 -11.43 -5.70 -10.17
N CYS A 48 -12.68 -5.25 -9.96
CA CYS A 48 -13.03 -4.36 -8.85
C CYS A 48 -12.69 -4.98 -7.49
N PHE A 49 -13.00 -6.27 -7.31
CA PHE A 49 -12.68 -7.00 -6.09
C PHE A 49 -11.16 -7.13 -5.90
N ILE A 50 -10.43 -7.47 -6.96
CA ILE A 50 -8.96 -7.56 -6.94
C ILE A 50 -8.35 -6.21 -6.59
N SER A 51 -8.74 -5.14 -7.27
CA SER A 51 -8.30 -3.77 -6.96
C SER A 51 -8.55 -3.41 -5.49
N GLY A 52 -9.74 -3.70 -4.96
CA GLY A 52 -10.08 -3.49 -3.55
C GLY A 52 -9.20 -4.28 -2.58
N LEU A 53 -8.89 -5.55 -2.91
CA LEU A 53 -8.00 -6.40 -2.11
C LEU A 53 -6.59 -5.82 -2.04
N PHE A 54 -6.08 -5.29 -3.16
CA PHE A 54 -4.78 -4.65 -3.24
C PHE A 54 -4.74 -3.34 -2.46
N PHE A 55 -5.76 -2.49 -2.56
CA PHE A 55 -5.86 -1.29 -1.73
C PHE A 55 -5.90 -1.64 -0.25
N TYR A 56 -6.66 -2.65 0.15
CA TYR A 56 -6.72 -3.12 1.53
C TYR A 56 -5.35 -3.57 2.05
N ALA A 57 -4.65 -4.42 1.28
CA ALA A 57 -3.29 -4.87 1.62
C ALA A 57 -2.30 -3.68 1.68
N GLY A 58 -2.40 -2.77 0.71
CA GLY A 58 -1.59 -1.56 0.61
C GLY A 58 -1.75 -0.63 1.81
N ILE A 59 -2.99 -0.35 2.23
CA ILE A 59 -3.28 0.47 3.42
C ILE A 59 -2.74 -0.19 4.69
N GLY A 60 -2.97 -1.50 4.87
CA GLY A 60 -2.48 -2.22 6.05
C GLY A 60 -0.95 -2.11 6.19
N GLN A 61 -0.22 -2.32 5.10
CA GLN A 61 1.23 -2.26 5.10
C GLN A 61 1.77 -0.82 5.13
N PHE A 62 1.03 0.15 4.59
CA PHE A 62 1.36 1.57 4.74
C PHE A 62 1.36 2.00 6.21
N LEU A 63 0.30 1.64 6.95
CA LEU A 63 0.18 1.97 8.36
C LEU A 63 1.31 1.34 9.19
N VAL A 64 1.71 0.12 8.86
CA VAL A 64 2.89 -0.52 9.45
C VAL A 64 4.17 0.24 9.09
N ALA A 65 4.35 0.63 7.83
CA ALA A 65 5.52 1.39 7.38
C ALA A 65 5.64 2.70 8.17
N VAL A 66 4.56 3.46 8.31
CA VAL A 66 4.52 4.71 9.09
C VAL A 66 4.90 4.46 10.55
N ARG A 67 4.33 3.42 11.19
CA ARG A 67 4.66 3.05 12.58
C ARG A 67 6.13 2.65 12.76
N ARG A 68 6.75 2.05 11.75
CA ARG A 68 8.15 1.60 11.76
C ARG A 68 9.13 2.60 11.12
N LYS A 69 8.79 3.89 11.13
CA LYS A 69 9.65 4.97 10.59
C LYS A 69 10.06 4.73 9.13
N PHE A 70 9.10 4.34 8.29
CA PHE A 70 9.27 4.09 6.86
C PHE A 70 10.27 2.98 6.52
N HIS A 71 10.18 1.85 7.24
CA HIS A 71 10.95 0.66 6.88
C HIS A 71 10.71 0.30 5.40
N PRO A 72 11.76 0.19 4.57
CA PRO A 72 11.65 0.21 3.11
C PRO A 72 10.77 -0.92 2.57
N THR A 73 10.88 -2.12 3.14
CA THR A 73 10.11 -3.30 2.72
C THR A 73 8.59 -3.08 2.76
N HIS A 74 8.07 -2.53 3.85
CA HIS A 74 6.62 -2.28 4.00
C HIS A 74 6.17 -1.13 3.09
N LEU A 75 7.00 -0.11 2.93
CA LEU A 75 6.70 1.04 2.08
C LEU A 75 6.64 0.65 0.61
N THR A 76 7.65 -0.05 0.10
CA THR A 76 7.68 -0.49 -1.31
C THR A 76 6.57 -1.47 -1.63
N PHE A 77 6.25 -2.39 -0.70
CA PHE A 77 5.13 -3.31 -0.87
C PHE A 77 3.79 -2.57 -0.94
N SER A 78 3.59 -1.62 -0.02
CA SER A 78 2.38 -0.82 0.04
C SER A 78 2.17 -0.01 -1.25
N LEU A 79 3.21 0.69 -1.71
CA LEU A 79 3.17 1.46 -2.95
C LEU A 79 2.94 0.56 -4.17
N ALA A 80 3.57 -0.62 -4.23
CA ALA A 80 3.28 -1.59 -5.28
C ALA A 80 1.81 -2.03 -5.24
N CYS A 81 1.24 -2.32 -4.06
CA CYS A 81 -0.17 -2.66 -3.96
C CYS A 81 -1.09 -1.53 -4.47
N PHE A 82 -0.78 -0.27 -4.15
CA PHE A 82 -1.54 0.88 -4.66
C PHE A 82 -1.45 1.02 -6.18
N LEU A 83 -0.25 0.91 -6.76
CA LEU A 83 -0.06 1.02 -8.20
C LEU A 83 -0.80 -0.08 -8.96
N PHE A 84 -0.76 -1.31 -8.47
CA PHE A 84 -1.48 -2.41 -9.08
C PHE A 84 -3.00 -2.23 -8.93
N GLY A 85 -3.48 -1.84 -7.74
CA GLY A 85 -4.90 -1.53 -7.56
C GLY A 85 -5.41 -0.45 -8.52
N LEU A 86 -4.58 0.54 -8.83
CA LEU A 86 -4.87 1.57 -9.84
C LEU A 86 -4.77 1.03 -11.28
N SER A 87 -3.82 0.14 -11.59
CA SER A 87 -3.73 -0.45 -12.94
C SER A 87 -4.99 -1.28 -13.24
N GLU A 88 -5.50 -2.03 -12.27
CA GLU A 88 -6.76 -2.78 -12.41
C GLU A 88 -7.97 -1.86 -12.67
N ILE A 89 -8.00 -0.66 -12.07
CA ILE A 89 -9.03 0.35 -12.39
C ILE A 89 -8.88 0.84 -13.83
N ALA A 90 -7.65 1.01 -14.30
CA ALA A 90 -7.39 1.37 -15.68
C ALA A 90 -7.82 0.25 -16.65
N THR A 91 -7.58 -1.03 -16.32
CA THR A 91 -8.07 -2.19 -17.08
C THR A 91 -9.60 -2.23 -17.12
N ILE A 92 -10.30 -1.88 -16.04
CA ILE A 92 -11.76 -1.73 -16.09
C ILE A 92 -12.17 -0.60 -17.06
N GLY A 93 -11.40 0.49 -17.09
CA GLY A 93 -11.57 1.59 -18.03
C GLY A 93 -11.41 1.16 -19.48
N THR A 94 -10.43 0.29 -19.79
CA THR A 94 -10.24 -0.24 -21.15
C THR A 94 -11.42 -1.10 -21.58
N TYR A 95 -11.93 -1.98 -20.72
CA TYR A 95 -13.11 -2.81 -21.02
C TYR A 95 -14.41 -2.02 -21.21
N LYS A 96 -14.51 -0.81 -20.63
CA LYS A 96 -15.69 0.05 -20.75
C LYS A 96 -15.56 1.15 -21.81
N ALA A 97 -14.42 1.26 -22.47
CA ALA A 97 -14.20 2.31 -23.45
C ALA A 97 -15.04 2.08 -24.72
N ILE A 98 -15.91 3.05 -25.03
CA ILE A 98 -16.74 3.05 -26.25
C ILE A 98 -15.98 3.72 -27.41
N HIS A 99 -15.12 4.69 -27.10
CA HIS A 99 -14.34 5.44 -28.06
C HIS A 99 -12.87 5.03 -28.06
N ALA A 100 -12.26 5.01 -29.25
CA ALA A 100 -10.84 4.66 -29.41
C ALA A 100 -9.89 5.56 -28.62
N SER A 101 -10.24 6.84 -28.45
CA SER A 101 -9.48 7.78 -27.62
C SER A 101 -9.46 7.37 -26.15
N ASP A 102 -10.62 6.98 -25.61
CA ASP A 102 -10.77 6.62 -24.20
C ASP A 102 -10.07 5.30 -23.93
N PHE A 103 -10.17 4.34 -24.86
CA PHE A 103 -9.45 3.07 -24.79
C PHE A 103 -7.93 3.30 -24.74
N THR A 104 -7.42 4.13 -25.65
CA THR A 104 -5.98 4.45 -25.71
C THR A 104 -5.52 5.11 -24.43
N PHE A 105 -6.32 6.05 -23.88
CA PHE A 105 -6.00 6.72 -22.62
C PHE A 105 -5.90 5.74 -21.45
N TRP A 106 -6.91 4.87 -21.28
CA TRP A 106 -6.94 3.91 -20.18
C TRP A 106 -5.82 2.88 -20.29
N LEU A 107 -5.55 2.40 -21.50
CA LEU A 107 -4.51 1.40 -21.70
C LEU A 107 -3.10 1.97 -21.51
N LYS A 108 -2.86 3.22 -21.92
CA LYS A 108 -1.60 3.92 -21.57
C LYS A 108 -1.46 4.04 -20.06
N THR A 109 -2.53 4.48 -19.39
CA THR A 109 -2.54 4.62 -17.93
C THR A 109 -2.25 3.28 -17.24
N GLU A 110 -2.87 2.20 -17.69
CA GLU A 110 -2.62 0.84 -17.21
C GLU A 110 -1.15 0.43 -17.37
N ALA A 111 -0.58 0.68 -18.55
CA ALA A 111 0.81 0.34 -18.86
C ALA A 111 1.82 1.14 -18.03
N GLU A 112 1.63 2.45 -17.91
CA GLU A 112 2.46 3.33 -17.10
C GLU A 112 2.46 2.90 -15.63
N LEU A 113 1.27 2.60 -15.08
CA LEU A 113 1.11 2.08 -13.72
C LEU A 113 1.78 0.72 -13.56
N SER A 114 1.66 -0.16 -14.55
CA SER A 114 2.29 -1.48 -14.55
C SER A 114 3.82 -1.40 -14.57
N PHE A 115 4.41 -0.47 -15.32
CA PHE A 115 5.87 -0.24 -15.32
C PHE A 115 6.35 0.25 -13.96
N LEU A 116 5.68 1.24 -13.38
CA LEU A 116 6.00 1.73 -12.03
C LEU A 116 5.83 0.63 -10.99
N TRP A 117 4.78 -0.17 -11.12
CA TRP A 117 4.54 -1.32 -10.27
C TRP A 117 5.68 -2.33 -10.34
N THR A 118 6.12 -2.74 -11.54
CA THR A 118 7.22 -3.68 -11.71
C THR A 118 8.50 -3.15 -11.08
N ILE A 119 8.82 -1.87 -11.28
CA ILE A 119 9.99 -1.22 -10.65
C ILE A 119 9.91 -1.33 -9.12
N LEU A 120 8.81 -0.87 -8.52
CA LEU A 120 8.65 -0.89 -7.07
C LEU A 120 8.62 -2.31 -6.50
N PHE A 121 7.99 -3.24 -7.21
CA PHE A 121 7.85 -4.62 -6.77
C PHE A 121 9.20 -5.37 -6.83
N THR A 122 10.03 -5.12 -7.84
CA THR A 122 11.41 -5.61 -7.91
C THR A 122 12.26 -5.10 -6.74
N TRP A 123 12.14 -3.82 -6.38
CA TRP A 123 12.80 -3.28 -5.18
C TRP A 123 12.27 -3.88 -3.89
N PHE A 124 10.95 -4.05 -3.80
CA PHE A 124 10.34 -4.74 -2.67
C PHE A 124 10.91 -6.14 -2.49
N ILE A 125 10.98 -6.95 -3.55
CA ILE A 125 11.58 -8.30 -3.50
C ILE A 125 13.02 -8.23 -3.01
N THR A 126 13.81 -7.27 -3.50
CA THR A 126 15.20 -7.07 -3.06
C THR A 126 15.27 -6.79 -1.55
N PHE A 127 14.45 -5.87 -1.05
CA PHE A 127 14.42 -5.52 0.38
C PHE A 127 13.85 -6.64 1.25
N TYR A 128 12.90 -7.40 0.73
CA TYR A 128 12.26 -8.51 1.42
C TYR A 128 13.16 -9.74 1.52
N THR A 129 13.96 -10.03 0.49
CA THR A 129 14.85 -11.20 0.44
C THR A 129 16.27 -10.93 0.91
N GLY A 130 16.60 -9.67 1.26
CA GLY A 130 17.92 -9.30 1.76
C GLY A 130 19.06 -9.45 0.75
N ILE A 131 18.76 -9.57 -0.56
CA ILE A 131 19.78 -9.73 -1.61
C ILE A 131 20.68 -8.49 -1.61
N SER A 132 21.99 -8.70 -1.40
CA SER A 132 22.98 -7.63 -1.32
C SER A 132 23.28 -6.99 -2.69
N ASN A 133 23.06 -7.73 -3.79
CA ASN A 133 23.32 -7.26 -5.13
C ASN A 133 22.21 -6.31 -5.64
N ARG A 134 22.50 -5.00 -5.59
CA ARG A 134 21.60 -3.95 -6.07
C ARG A 134 21.64 -3.70 -7.59
N TRP A 135 22.55 -4.36 -8.32
CA TRP A 135 22.68 -4.14 -9.77
C TRP A 135 21.51 -4.70 -10.57
N LEU A 136 20.96 -5.85 -10.15
CA LEU A 136 19.80 -6.46 -10.79
C LEU A 136 18.54 -5.57 -10.71
N PRO A 137 18.06 -5.14 -9.53
CA PRO A 137 16.90 -4.27 -9.44
C PRO A 137 17.13 -2.91 -10.11
N LEU A 138 18.36 -2.39 -10.08
CA LEU A 138 18.72 -1.17 -10.80
C LEU A 138 18.59 -1.36 -12.32
N GLY A 139 19.11 -2.46 -12.87
CA GLY A 139 18.99 -2.79 -14.29
C GLY A 139 17.54 -2.90 -14.74
N VAL A 140 16.71 -3.61 -13.97
CA VAL A 140 15.25 -3.69 -14.21
C VAL A 140 14.64 -2.29 -14.16
N SER A 141 15.00 -1.46 -13.17
CA SER A 141 14.48 -0.10 -13.03
C SER A 141 14.82 0.79 -14.22
N VAL A 142 16.05 0.70 -14.74
CA VAL A 142 16.49 1.46 -15.91
C VAL A 142 15.73 1.01 -17.15
N ILE A 143 15.61 -0.30 -17.37
CA ILE A 143 14.93 -0.84 -18.56
C ILE A 143 13.45 -0.43 -18.57
N TYR A 144 12.73 -0.65 -17.47
CA TYR A 144 11.31 -0.25 -17.37
C TYR A 144 11.14 1.27 -17.35
N GLY A 145 12.11 2.02 -16.82
CA GLY A 145 12.13 3.48 -16.89
C GLY A 145 12.23 4.00 -18.34
N ILE A 146 13.00 3.32 -19.20
CA ILE A 146 13.07 3.62 -20.63
C ILE A 146 11.71 3.34 -21.30
N PHE A 147 11.08 2.20 -21.03
CA PHE A 147 9.77 1.88 -21.59
C PHE A 147 8.68 2.86 -21.12
N LEU A 148 8.68 3.23 -19.84
CA LEU A 148 7.79 4.25 -19.29
C LEU A 148 7.97 5.59 -20.00
N PHE A 149 9.22 6.01 -20.22
CA PHE A 149 9.51 7.24 -20.96
C PHE A 149 9.03 7.17 -22.42
N LEU A 150 9.27 6.05 -23.11
CA LEU A 150 8.83 5.84 -24.48
C LEU A 150 7.29 5.86 -24.59
N ASP A 151 6.59 5.29 -23.62
CA ASP A 151 5.12 5.28 -23.58
C ASP A 151 4.53 6.67 -23.32
N LEU A 152 5.13 7.42 -22.39
CA LEU A 152 4.74 8.81 -22.10
C LEU A 152 4.88 9.73 -23.31
N VAL A 153 5.98 9.61 -24.06
CA VAL A 153 6.25 10.45 -25.24
C VAL A 153 5.47 9.99 -26.48
N SER A 154 5.10 8.71 -26.56
CA SER A 154 4.33 8.18 -27.69
C SER A 154 2.86 8.65 -27.65
N PRO A 155 2.33 9.24 -28.74
CA PRO A 155 0.92 9.65 -28.79
C PRO A 155 -0.07 8.50 -28.57
N THR A 156 0.26 7.31 -29.07
CA THR A 156 -0.59 6.11 -29.04
C THR A 156 -0.08 5.04 -28.07
N GLY A 157 0.96 5.34 -27.30
CA GLY A 157 1.66 4.38 -26.45
C GLY A 157 2.62 3.47 -27.23
N ILE A 158 3.24 2.51 -26.55
CA ILE A 158 4.17 1.55 -27.16
C ILE A 158 3.51 0.23 -27.61
N TRP A 159 2.19 0.09 -27.42
CA TRP A 159 1.47 -1.16 -27.66
C TRP A 159 1.06 -1.35 -29.12
N PHE A 160 0.63 -0.27 -29.79
CA PHE A 160 -0.02 -0.35 -31.11
C PHE A 160 0.62 0.56 -32.14
N ALA A 161 0.65 0.08 -33.39
CA ALA A 161 0.95 0.91 -34.56
C ALA A 161 -0.32 1.51 -35.20
N LYS A 162 -1.43 0.75 -35.23
CA LYS A 162 -2.73 1.18 -35.75
C LYS A 162 -3.86 0.54 -34.95
N ILE A 163 -4.93 1.30 -34.76
CA ILE A 163 -6.15 0.87 -34.07
C ILE A 163 -7.20 0.58 -35.14
N HIS A 164 -7.64 -0.68 -35.26
CA HIS A 164 -8.78 -1.03 -36.11
C HIS A 164 -10.11 -0.81 -35.36
N PRO A 165 -11.25 -0.78 -36.06
CA PRO A 165 -12.56 -0.68 -35.43
C PRO A 165 -12.76 -1.77 -34.38
N ILE A 166 -13.49 -1.41 -33.32
CA ILE A 166 -13.74 -2.28 -32.18
C ILE A 166 -14.82 -3.29 -32.56
N ASP A 167 -14.50 -4.59 -32.51
CA ASP A 167 -15.47 -5.66 -32.69
C ASP A 167 -15.85 -6.27 -31.32
N PRO A 168 -17.16 -6.50 -31.05
CA PRO A 168 -17.58 -7.15 -29.83
C PRO A 168 -17.16 -8.63 -29.85
N TYR A 169 -16.38 -9.05 -28.85
CA TYR A 169 -15.98 -10.43 -28.59
C TYR A 169 -16.89 -11.05 -27.53
N LEU A 170 -17.61 -12.11 -27.89
CA LEU A 170 -18.49 -12.83 -26.96
C LEU A 170 -17.73 -13.93 -26.22
N LEU A 171 -17.64 -13.82 -24.90
CA LEU A 171 -17.05 -14.83 -24.04
C LEU A 171 -17.91 -16.10 -23.98
N PRO A 172 -17.34 -17.27 -23.62
CA PRO A 172 -18.07 -18.53 -23.55
C PRO A 172 -19.30 -18.53 -22.62
N TRP A 173 -19.36 -17.60 -21.67
CA TRP A 173 -20.47 -17.43 -20.73
C TRP A 173 -21.44 -16.30 -21.12
N GLY A 174 -21.31 -15.73 -22.32
CA GLY A 174 -22.24 -14.75 -22.88
C GLY A 174 -21.94 -13.28 -22.58
N GLU A 175 -20.87 -12.97 -21.85
CA GLU A 175 -20.40 -11.60 -21.63
C GLU A 175 -19.72 -11.06 -22.91
N SER A 176 -20.08 -9.86 -23.36
CA SER A 176 -19.43 -9.22 -24.51
C SER A 176 -18.32 -8.28 -24.04
N LEU A 177 -17.08 -8.55 -24.45
CA LEU A 177 -15.94 -7.65 -24.27
C LEU A 177 -15.59 -6.99 -25.61
N PHE A 178 -15.15 -5.75 -25.57
CA PHE A 178 -14.66 -5.07 -26.76
C PHE A 178 -13.23 -5.52 -27.03
N SER A 179 -13.02 -6.24 -28.13
CA SER A 179 -11.68 -6.59 -28.62
C SER A 179 -11.34 -5.66 -29.77
N ILE A 180 -10.14 -5.09 -29.73
CA ILE A 180 -9.60 -4.33 -30.85
C ILE A 180 -8.73 -5.28 -31.64
N ASP A 181 -8.80 -5.24 -32.97
CA ASP A 181 -7.76 -5.82 -33.80
C ASP A 181 -6.63 -4.78 -33.92
N TRP A 182 -5.38 -5.17 -33.69
CA TRP A 182 -4.27 -4.22 -33.69
C TRP A 182 -3.00 -4.78 -34.31
N GLU A 183 -2.29 -3.91 -35.02
CA GLU A 183 -0.92 -4.19 -35.44
C GLU A 183 0.01 -3.99 -34.23
N VAL A 184 0.59 -5.09 -33.74
CA VAL A 184 1.52 -5.10 -32.60
C VAL A 184 2.76 -4.27 -32.92
N HIS A 185 3.03 -3.25 -32.09
CA HIS A 185 4.23 -2.44 -32.25
C HIS A 185 5.50 -3.27 -31.96
N PRO A 186 6.63 -3.08 -32.67
CA PRO A 186 7.86 -3.82 -32.40
C PRO A 186 8.36 -3.72 -30.94
N TRP A 187 8.17 -2.56 -30.30
CA TRP A 187 8.49 -2.34 -28.89
C TRP A 187 7.78 -3.31 -27.94
N THR A 188 6.54 -3.71 -28.24
CA THR A 188 5.79 -4.69 -27.44
C THR A 188 6.54 -6.02 -27.36
N ARG A 189 7.10 -6.50 -28.47
CA ARG A 189 7.86 -7.77 -28.48
C ARG A 189 9.13 -7.68 -27.63
N TYR A 190 9.81 -6.54 -27.65
CA TYR A 190 10.98 -6.33 -26.78
C TYR A 190 10.57 -6.26 -25.31
N LEU A 191 9.45 -5.60 -25.01
CA LEU A 191 8.88 -5.53 -23.67
C LEU A 191 8.49 -6.92 -23.16
N ASP A 192 7.86 -7.76 -23.99
CA ASP A 192 7.52 -9.15 -23.62
C ASP A 192 8.77 -9.94 -23.25
N ILE A 193 9.82 -9.88 -24.07
CA ILE A 193 11.11 -10.55 -23.80
C ILE A 193 11.74 -10.05 -22.50
N VAL A 194 11.76 -8.74 -22.28
CA VAL A 194 12.28 -8.13 -21.04
C VAL A 194 11.46 -8.58 -19.84
N SER A 195 10.15 -8.64 -19.99
CA SER A 195 9.24 -8.97 -18.91
C SER A 195 9.28 -10.46 -18.56
N LEU A 196 9.69 -11.34 -19.49
CA LEU A 196 10.05 -12.72 -19.17
C LEU A 196 11.22 -12.81 -18.17
N CYS A 197 12.12 -11.82 -18.12
CA CYS A 197 13.19 -11.80 -17.11
C CYS A 197 12.67 -11.63 -15.68
N PHE A 198 11.47 -11.07 -15.50
CA PHE A 198 10.91 -10.80 -14.17
C PHE A 198 10.53 -12.09 -13.41
N PRO A 199 9.81 -13.07 -13.98
CA PRO A 199 9.64 -14.40 -13.37
C PRO A 199 10.96 -15.10 -13.05
N PHE A 200 11.98 -15.01 -13.91
CA PHE A 200 13.29 -15.58 -13.62
C PHE A 200 13.96 -14.90 -12.42
N TYR A 201 13.81 -13.57 -12.28
CA TYR A 201 14.28 -12.84 -11.11
C TYR A 201 13.54 -13.26 -9.83
N LEU A 202 12.22 -13.48 -9.87
CA LEU A 202 11.46 -14.03 -8.75
C LEU A 202 11.97 -15.40 -8.31
N ILE A 203 12.22 -16.29 -9.27
CA ILE A 203 12.77 -17.63 -9.02
C ILE A 203 14.19 -17.53 -8.44
N TYR A 204 15.02 -16.63 -8.95
CA TYR A 204 16.35 -16.37 -8.41
C TYR A 204 16.27 -15.86 -6.95
N ALA A 205 15.38 -14.93 -6.65
CA ALA A 205 15.23 -14.38 -5.31
C ALA A 205 14.73 -15.43 -4.31
N LEU A 206 13.82 -16.32 -4.75
CA LEU A 206 13.41 -17.52 -4.01
C LEU A 206 14.58 -18.45 -3.72
N TYR A 207 15.36 -18.77 -4.76
CA TYR A 207 16.51 -19.66 -4.66
C TYR A 207 17.54 -19.10 -3.66
N HIS A 208 17.86 -17.81 -3.76
CA HIS A 208 18.77 -17.14 -2.85
C HIS A 208 18.29 -17.25 -1.39
N ARG A 209 17.01 -16.93 -1.13
CA ARG A 209 16.44 -17.01 0.22
C ARG A 209 16.50 -18.42 0.81
N PHE A 210 16.26 -19.45 0.02
CA PHE A 210 16.29 -20.84 0.48
C PHE A 210 17.70 -21.32 0.83
N TRP A 211 18.63 -21.12 -0.10
CA TRP A 211 19.94 -21.74 -0.01
C TRP A 211 20.90 -20.96 0.89
N VAL A 212 20.78 -19.64 0.93
CA VAL A 212 21.72 -18.79 1.68
C VAL A 212 21.26 -18.62 3.13
N GLU A 213 19.97 -18.38 3.38
CA GLU A 213 19.48 -18.10 4.73
C GLU A 213 19.05 -19.36 5.49
N GLY A 214 19.02 -20.53 4.84
CA GLY A 214 18.61 -21.80 5.46
C GLY A 214 17.16 -21.83 5.96
N HIS A 215 16.35 -20.83 5.58
CA HIS A 215 14.95 -20.77 5.96
C HIS A 215 14.16 -21.77 5.11
N ARG A 216 13.27 -22.54 5.75
CA ARG A 216 12.32 -23.38 5.02
C ARG A 216 11.44 -22.48 4.17
N ILE A 217 11.57 -22.54 2.83
CA ILE A 217 10.64 -21.83 1.96
C ILE A 217 9.23 -22.32 2.30
N ASN A 218 8.33 -21.38 2.56
CA ASN A 218 6.91 -21.67 2.60
C ASN A 218 6.47 -22.15 1.21
N SER A 219 6.05 -23.41 1.08
CA SER A 219 5.61 -23.99 -0.19
C SER A 219 4.50 -23.19 -0.86
N LEU A 220 3.66 -22.50 -0.06
CA LEU A 220 2.63 -21.58 -0.55
C LEU A 220 3.21 -20.42 -1.34
N PHE A 221 4.40 -19.93 -0.97
CA PHE A 221 5.05 -18.82 -1.66
C PHE A 221 5.58 -19.22 -3.04
N VAL A 222 6.20 -20.41 -3.14
CA VAL A 222 6.59 -20.98 -4.44
C VAL A 222 5.38 -21.19 -5.32
N PHE A 223 4.31 -21.77 -4.76
CA PHE A 223 3.07 -22.02 -5.49
C PHE A 223 2.45 -20.72 -6.01
N ALA A 224 2.40 -19.66 -5.19
CA ALA A 224 1.91 -18.36 -5.61
C ALA A 224 2.74 -17.74 -6.74
N ILE A 225 4.08 -17.86 -6.69
CA ILE A 225 4.97 -17.39 -7.76
C ILE A 225 4.77 -18.20 -9.05
N LEU A 226 4.58 -19.52 -8.95
CA LEU A 226 4.30 -20.35 -10.12
C LEU A 226 2.98 -20.00 -10.78
N ILE A 227 1.94 -19.71 -9.99
CA ILE A 227 0.66 -19.22 -10.52
C ILE A 227 0.85 -17.87 -11.24
N ALA A 228 1.48 -16.90 -10.58
CA ALA A 228 1.74 -15.58 -11.17
C ALA A 228 2.57 -15.67 -12.46
N ALA A 229 3.59 -16.53 -12.48
CA ALA A 229 4.37 -16.78 -13.68
C ALA A 229 3.53 -17.43 -14.78
N ALA A 230 2.71 -18.45 -14.44
CA ALA A 230 1.89 -19.16 -15.42
C ALA A 230 0.84 -18.25 -16.08
N THR A 231 0.17 -17.40 -15.30
CA THR A 231 -0.78 -16.42 -15.86
C THR A 231 -0.06 -15.36 -16.69
N TYR A 232 1.12 -14.92 -16.26
CA TYR A 232 1.93 -13.99 -17.03
C TYR A 232 2.37 -14.58 -18.38
N PHE A 233 2.85 -15.82 -18.38
CA PHE A 233 3.21 -16.54 -19.59
C PHE A 233 1.99 -16.77 -20.50
N HIS A 234 0.85 -17.12 -19.91
CA HIS A 234 -0.40 -17.24 -20.63
C HIS A 234 -0.70 -15.94 -21.37
N ASP A 235 -0.71 -14.81 -20.67
CA ASP A 235 -1.08 -13.54 -21.30
C ASP A 235 -0.05 -13.07 -22.31
N SER A 236 1.25 -13.30 -22.08
CA SER A 236 2.29 -12.99 -23.06
C SER A 236 2.13 -13.78 -24.37
N ILE A 237 1.74 -15.06 -24.28
CA ILE A 237 1.52 -15.91 -25.47
C ILE A 237 0.15 -15.62 -26.11
N TYR A 238 -0.89 -15.45 -25.31
CA TYR A 238 -2.28 -15.35 -25.73
C TYR A 238 -2.78 -13.92 -25.91
N ARG A 239 -1.95 -12.89 -25.70
CA ARG A 239 -2.31 -11.48 -25.98
C ARG A 239 -2.82 -11.25 -27.40
N SER A 240 -2.48 -12.15 -28.33
CA SER A 240 -2.94 -12.10 -29.71
C SER A 240 -4.33 -12.73 -29.94
N PHE A 241 -4.91 -13.39 -28.94
CA PHE A 241 -6.08 -14.28 -29.10
C PHE A 241 -7.26 -13.99 -28.18
N GLY A 242 -7.11 -13.17 -27.13
CA GLY A 242 -8.21 -12.94 -26.20
C GLY A 242 -8.12 -11.63 -25.41
N PRO A 243 -9.28 -11.06 -25.04
CA PRO A 243 -9.36 -9.80 -24.28
C PRO A 243 -9.22 -9.97 -22.76
N LEU A 244 -9.10 -11.20 -22.24
CA LEU A 244 -9.07 -11.48 -20.80
C LEU A 244 -7.64 -11.37 -20.25
N ASP A 245 -7.46 -10.44 -19.31
CA ASP A 245 -6.26 -10.36 -18.47
C ASP A 245 -6.32 -11.41 -17.34
N LEU A 246 -5.49 -12.46 -17.44
CA LEU A 246 -5.34 -13.46 -16.37
C LEU A 246 -4.23 -13.09 -15.38
N THR A 247 -3.35 -12.18 -15.76
CA THR A 247 -2.20 -11.75 -14.96
C THR A 247 -2.65 -11.12 -13.65
N SER A 248 -3.72 -10.32 -13.67
CA SER A 248 -4.40 -9.77 -12.48
C SER A 248 -4.75 -10.85 -11.44
N PHE A 249 -5.28 -11.97 -11.90
CA PHE A 249 -5.68 -13.09 -11.03
C PHE A 249 -4.47 -13.85 -10.48
N GLY A 250 -3.42 -13.98 -11.28
CA GLY A 250 -2.21 -14.69 -10.87
C GLY A 250 -1.44 -14.01 -9.75
N PHE A 251 -1.55 -12.68 -9.65
CA PHE A 251 -0.89 -11.91 -8.58
C PHE A 251 -1.63 -11.92 -7.24
N VAL A 252 -2.91 -12.29 -7.20
CA VAL A 252 -3.70 -12.33 -5.96
C VAL A 252 -3.08 -13.28 -4.91
N PRO A 253 -2.78 -14.56 -5.22
CA PRO A 253 -2.11 -15.44 -4.28
C PRO A 253 -0.76 -14.89 -3.79
N LEU A 254 0.00 -14.26 -4.70
CA LEU A 254 1.32 -13.72 -4.37
C LEU A 254 1.21 -12.65 -3.29
N ILE A 255 0.30 -11.70 -3.46
CA ILE A 255 0.13 -10.58 -2.53
C ILE A 255 -0.53 -10.98 -1.23
N LEU A 256 -1.45 -11.96 -1.26
CA LEU A 256 -1.99 -12.53 -0.04
C LEU A 256 -0.91 -13.23 0.79
N VAL A 257 -0.08 -14.08 0.15
CA VAL A 257 0.98 -14.80 0.86
C VAL A 257 2.02 -13.83 1.40
N MET A 258 2.46 -12.85 0.60
CA MET A 258 3.45 -11.85 1.07
C MET A 258 2.88 -10.95 2.15
N GLY A 259 1.67 -10.40 1.95
CA GLY A 259 1.01 -9.56 2.95
C GLY A 259 0.80 -10.29 4.28
N PHE A 260 0.48 -11.59 4.24
CA PHE A 260 0.37 -12.41 5.44
C PHE A 260 1.74 -12.66 6.08
N ASP A 261 2.77 -13.01 5.30
CA ASP A 261 4.12 -13.26 5.82
C ASP A 261 4.71 -12.02 6.49
N LEU A 262 4.62 -10.85 5.84
CA LEU A 262 5.03 -9.58 6.45
C LEU A 262 4.25 -9.31 7.75
N SER A 263 2.94 -9.61 7.78
CA SER A 263 2.13 -9.40 8.98
C SER A 263 2.50 -10.37 10.12
N ARG A 264 2.88 -11.61 9.79
CA ARG A 264 3.37 -12.58 10.77
C ARG A 264 4.72 -12.18 11.34
N GLU A 265 5.64 -11.72 10.51
CA GLU A 265 6.94 -11.23 10.98
C GLU A 265 6.79 -10.11 12.01
N LEU A 266 5.79 -9.24 11.85
CA LEU A 266 5.43 -8.23 12.86
C LEU A 266 4.96 -8.86 14.17
N GLY A 267 4.04 -9.82 14.10
CA GLY A 267 3.50 -10.50 15.27
C GLY A 267 4.59 -11.27 16.03
N THR A 268 5.40 -12.05 15.31
CA THR A 268 6.50 -12.81 15.89
C THR A 268 7.60 -11.91 16.47
N ALA A 269 7.90 -10.77 15.84
CA ALA A 269 8.84 -9.79 16.41
C ALA A 269 8.31 -9.20 17.73
N ASP A 270 7.01 -8.87 17.79
CA ASP A 270 6.37 -8.37 19.02
C ASP A 270 6.33 -9.46 20.10
N GLU A 271 6.01 -10.70 19.75
CA GLU A 271 6.03 -11.84 20.68
C GLU A 271 7.42 -12.14 21.21
N ARG A 272 8.46 -12.14 20.36
CA ARG A 272 9.86 -12.33 20.79
C ARG A 272 10.31 -11.20 21.71
N TYR A 273 9.95 -9.96 21.40
CA TYR A 273 10.21 -8.83 22.26
C TYR A 273 9.52 -8.99 23.61
N ARG A 274 8.23 -9.30 23.64
CA ARG A 274 7.48 -9.56 24.88
C ARG A 274 8.05 -10.73 25.67
N SER A 275 8.41 -11.83 25.00
CA SER A 275 8.99 -13.01 25.63
C SER A 275 10.38 -12.72 26.21
N PHE A 276 11.21 -11.94 25.52
CA PHE A 276 12.49 -11.48 26.04
C PHE A 276 12.31 -10.62 27.30
N ILE A 277 11.41 -9.64 27.24
CA ILE A 277 11.03 -8.81 28.40
C ILE A 277 10.52 -9.67 29.56
N GLN A 278 9.66 -10.66 29.28
CA GLN A 278 9.07 -11.57 30.27
C GLN A 278 10.00 -12.70 30.73
N ASN A 279 11.20 -12.84 30.19
CA ASN A 279 12.15 -13.86 30.65
C ASN A 279 13.47 -13.26 31.15
N SER A 280 13.71 -11.96 30.92
CA SER A 280 14.84 -11.24 31.50
C SER A 280 14.79 -11.27 33.03
N SER A 281 15.87 -11.72 33.68
CA SER A 281 16.07 -11.59 35.13
C SER A 281 16.40 -10.15 35.53
N GLU A 282 16.73 -9.30 34.58
CA GLU A 282 16.96 -7.87 34.80
C GLU A 282 15.67 -7.08 34.63
N GLY A 283 15.45 -6.11 35.51
CA GLY A 283 14.34 -5.17 35.39
C GLY A 283 14.52 -4.26 34.19
N ILE A 284 13.79 -4.51 33.11
CA ILE A 284 13.79 -3.66 31.91
C ILE A 284 12.71 -2.59 32.07
N TYR A 285 13.11 -1.33 31.99
CA TYR A 285 12.21 -0.18 32.03
C TYR A 285 12.45 0.70 30.80
N ARG A 286 11.38 1.27 30.26
CA ARG A 286 11.45 2.31 29.24
C ARG A 286 11.09 3.63 29.88
N ILE A 287 11.95 4.64 29.72
CA ILE A 287 11.61 6.02 30.05
C ILE A 287 11.13 6.66 28.74
N ASP A 288 9.97 7.31 28.78
CA ASP A 288 9.48 8.13 27.68
C ASP A 288 9.29 9.56 28.18
N PHE A 289 9.20 10.51 27.25
CA PHE A 289 9.09 11.93 27.58
C PHE A 289 7.76 12.48 27.06
N LYS A 290 7.07 13.30 27.87
CA LYS A 290 5.83 13.96 27.42
C LYS A 290 6.08 14.97 26.29
N LYS A 291 7.27 15.57 26.28
CA LYS A 291 7.71 16.53 25.26
C LYS A 291 9.15 16.24 24.85
N PRO A 292 9.56 16.56 23.61
CA PRO A 292 10.96 16.48 23.20
C PRO A 292 11.84 17.36 24.11
N VAL A 293 13.00 16.84 24.51
CA VAL A 293 13.97 17.59 25.30
C VAL A 293 14.64 18.63 24.39
N PRO A 294 14.58 19.94 24.71
CA PRO A 294 15.17 20.97 23.87
C PRO A 294 16.71 20.93 23.96
N THR A 295 17.41 20.65 22.86
CA THR A 295 18.88 20.47 22.86
C THR A 295 19.68 21.77 22.80
N HIS A 296 19.02 22.93 22.66
CA HIS A 296 19.66 24.24 22.57
C HIS A 296 19.78 24.95 23.92
N LEU A 297 19.17 24.40 24.98
CA LEU A 297 19.22 24.96 26.32
C LEU A 297 20.56 24.64 27.00
N PRO A 298 20.95 25.42 28.03
CA PRO A 298 22.00 25.01 28.97
C PRO A 298 21.79 23.58 29.49
N ILE A 299 22.87 22.88 29.83
CA ILE A 299 22.82 21.45 30.24
C ILE A 299 21.92 21.27 31.46
N GLU A 300 21.96 22.22 32.39
CA GLU A 300 21.18 22.23 33.62
C GLU A 300 19.68 22.23 33.33
N ASP A 301 19.26 23.07 32.39
CA ASP A 301 17.86 23.19 31.96
C ASP A 301 17.42 21.95 31.15
N GLN A 302 18.33 21.32 30.39
CA GLN A 302 18.06 20.05 29.71
C GLN A 302 17.84 18.92 30.72
N VAL A 303 18.67 18.85 31.75
CA VAL A 303 18.52 17.88 32.85
C VAL A 303 17.20 18.12 33.56
N GLU A 304 16.87 19.36 33.91
CA GLU A 304 15.58 19.68 34.53
C GLU A 304 14.40 19.28 33.64
N SER A 305 14.47 19.57 32.33
CA SER A 305 13.45 19.15 31.36
C SER A 305 13.34 17.63 31.28
N ILE A 306 14.45 16.89 31.27
CA ILE A 306 14.46 15.42 31.32
C ILE A 306 13.76 14.95 32.58
N MET A 307 14.11 15.49 33.75
CA MET A 307 13.58 15.05 35.03
C MET A 307 12.09 15.34 35.20
N ASN A 308 11.61 16.47 34.68
CA ASN A 308 10.21 16.90 34.79
C ASN A 308 9.29 16.23 33.77
N GLU A 309 9.78 15.99 32.55
CA GLU A 309 8.96 15.47 31.44
C GLU A 309 9.11 13.95 31.26
N ALA A 310 10.12 13.33 31.86
CA ALA A 310 10.29 11.87 31.87
C ALA A 310 9.20 11.18 32.71
N TYR A 311 8.61 10.14 32.14
CA TYR A 311 7.76 9.20 32.85
C TYR A 311 8.17 7.77 32.53
N PHE A 312 7.93 6.86 33.48
CA PHE A 312 8.20 5.46 33.25
C PHE A 312 7.07 4.78 32.47
N PHE A 313 7.46 4.08 31.42
CA PHE A 313 6.65 3.09 30.72
C PHE A 313 7.18 1.70 31.10
N PHE A 314 6.55 1.09 32.11
CA PHE A 314 7.05 -0.15 32.72
C PHE A 314 6.70 -1.40 31.92
N PHE A 315 7.70 -2.26 31.72
CA PHE A 315 7.59 -3.61 31.20
C PHE A 315 8.11 -4.60 32.25
N PHE A 316 7.28 -5.05 33.20
CA PHE A 316 7.72 -6.02 34.20
C PHE A 316 7.62 -7.46 33.70
N ASN A 317 8.71 -8.20 33.87
CA ASN A 317 8.69 -9.65 33.99
C ASN A 317 7.99 -10.04 35.31
N ASP A 318 6.93 -10.85 35.26
CA ASP A 318 6.14 -11.24 36.44
C ASP A 318 6.92 -12.09 37.46
N ARG A 319 8.04 -12.69 37.06
CA ARG A 319 8.71 -13.74 37.86
C ARG A 319 9.29 -13.28 39.20
N GLU A 320 9.69 -12.01 39.34
CA GLU A 320 10.17 -11.47 40.62
C GLU A 320 9.08 -10.73 41.42
N HIS A 321 7.86 -10.59 40.88
CA HIS A 321 6.88 -9.64 41.39
C HIS A 321 5.75 -10.20 42.26
N ASN A 322 5.78 -11.49 42.59
CA ASN A 322 4.89 -12.05 43.63
C ASN A 322 5.08 -11.36 45.01
N GLY A 323 6.12 -10.54 45.20
CA GLY A 323 6.31 -9.71 46.41
C GLY A 323 5.79 -8.27 46.34
N TRP A 324 5.36 -7.74 45.19
CA TRP A 324 5.35 -6.28 44.97
C TRP A 324 4.08 -5.75 44.31
N GLY A 325 2.88 -6.15 44.76
CA GLY A 325 1.53 -5.88 44.20
C GLY A 325 1.18 -4.46 43.69
N THR A 326 1.91 -3.94 42.69
CA THR A 326 1.97 -2.51 42.35
C THR A 326 1.93 -2.24 40.84
N ARG A 327 1.65 -3.26 40.01
CA ARG A 327 1.71 -3.18 38.54
C ARG A 327 0.85 -2.06 37.93
N ARG A 328 -0.31 -1.73 38.53
CA ARG A 328 -1.19 -0.65 38.06
C ARG A 328 -0.89 0.73 38.67
N ARG A 329 -0.14 0.82 39.77
CA ARG A 329 0.05 2.08 40.51
C ARG A 329 1.22 2.93 40.01
N SER A 330 2.05 2.41 39.12
CA SER A 330 3.30 3.05 38.66
C SER A 330 3.24 3.60 37.22
N LEU A 331 2.30 3.15 36.39
CA LEU A 331 2.13 3.63 35.01
C LEU A 331 1.73 5.11 34.98
N GLY A 332 2.51 5.93 34.26
CA GLY A 332 2.26 7.36 34.07
C GLY A 332 2.71 8.27 35.22
N LYS A 333 3.35 7.73 36.25
CA LYS A 333 3.98 8.54 37.30
C LYS A 333 5.30 9.13 36.80
N GLY A 334 5.54 10.39 37.14
CA GLY A 334 6.82 11.06 36.87
C GLY A 334 7.97 10.38 37.61
N LEU A 335 9.20 10.57 37.12
CA LEU A 335 10.40 9.88 37.60
C LEU A 335 10.54 9.91 39.13
N PHE A 336 10.19 11.04 39.77
CA PHE A 336 10.26 11.25 41.22
C PHE A 336 9.05 10.76 42.03
N ALA A 337 7.90 10.53 41.39
CA ALA A 337 6.68 10.12 42.09
C ALA A 337 6.67 8.62 42.42
N LEU A 338 7.68 7.88 41.96
CA LEU A 338 7.92 6.49 42.33
C LEU A 338 8.84 6.47 43.54
N GLN A 339 8.33 6.01 44.68
CA GLN A 339 9.16 5.53 45.78
C GLN A 339 9.89 4.28 45.28
N LEU A 340 10.99 4.50 44.55
CA LEU A 340 11.84 3.45 44.07
C LEU A 340 12.58 2.82 45.27
N PRO A 341 12.82 1.50 45.26
CA PRO A 341 13.65 0.85 46.27
C PRO A 341 15.03 1.54 46.37
N ALA A 342 15.65 1.48 47.55
CA ALA A 342 16.94 2.13 47.81
C ALA A 342 18.05 1.76 46.80
N CYS A 343 17.98 0.57 46.18
CA CYS A 343 18.90 0.15 45.12
C CYS A 343 18.75 0.92 43.80
N PHE A 344 17.57 1.48 43.52
CA PHE A 344 17.35 2.36 42.35
C PHE A 344 17.68 3.81 42.69
N GLN A 345 17.48 4.22 43.94
CA GLN A 345 17.93 5.53 44.41
C GLN A 345 19.46 5.67 44.34
N SER A 346 20.24 4.61 44.53
CA SER A 346 21.70 4.65 44.34
C SER A 346 22.10 4.78 42.87
N VAL A 347 21.36 4.17 41.94
CA VAL A 347 21.60 4.34 40.50
C VAL A 347 21.25 5.76 40.08
N ILE A 348 20.05 6.26 40.40
CA ILE A 348 19.64 7.63 40.06
C ILE A 348 20.53 8.67 40.76
N GLY A 349 20.92 8.42 42.01
CA GLY A 349 21.90 9.24 42.72
C GLY A 349 23.27 9.24 42.03
N GLY A 350 23.72 8.10 41.49
CA GLY A 350 24.93 8.00 40.68
C GLY A 350 24.85 8.78 39.37
N TRP A 351 23.68 8.81 38.71
CA TRP A 351 23.43 9.67 37.55
C TRP A 351 23.44 11.15 37.92
N GLY A 352 22.91 11.52 39.09
CA GLY A 352 23.01 12.89 39.62
C GLY A 352 24.45 13.36 39.82
N TYR A 353 25.30 12.47 40.34
CA TYR A 353 26.75 12.73 40.45
C TYR A 353 27.45 12.84 39.09
N LEU A 354 27.08 12.01 38.11
CA LEU A 354 27.64 12.07 36.74
C LEU A 354 27.18 13.31 35.94
N LEU A 355 25.99 13.82 36.22
CA LEU A 355 25.42 15.00 35.55
C LEU A 355 25.71 16.32 36.29
N GLY A 356 26.47 16.31 37.39
CA GLY A 356 26.82 17.51 38.15
C GLY A 356 25.65 18.17 38.89
N ALA A 357 24.50 17.49 38.99
CA ALA A 357 23.34 17.97 39.70
C ALA A 357 23.44 17.58 41.18
N ASP A 358 23.66 18.56 42.06
CA ASP A 358 23.72 18.35 43.52
C ASP A 358 22.30 18.08 44.05
N PHE A 359 21.86 16.82 44.01
CA PHE A 359 20.55 16.35 44.51
C PHE A 359 20.50 16.25 46.05
N ARG A 360 21.07 17.22 46.76
CA ARG A 360 20.87 17.32 48.21
C ARG A 360 19.42 17.68 48.49
N SER A 361 18.71 16.72 49.06
CA SER A 361 17.37 16.81 49.61
C SER A 361 17.06 18.20 50.17
N HIS A 362 16.22 18.96 49.46
CA HIS A 362 15.40 19.96 50.14
C HIS A 362 14.41 19.20 51.03
N PRO A 363 14.41 19.45 52.35
CA PRO A 363 13.39 18.89 53.22
C PRO A 363 12.04 19.47 52.80
N SER A 364 11.08 18.58 52.59
CA SER A 364 9.68 18.84 52.26
C SER A 364 9.07 19.98 53.07
N ARG A 365 8.38 20.89 52.38
CA ARG A 365 7.26 21.66 52.92
C ARG A 365 5.97 21.17 52.28
#